data_AF-A0A2T3JBL0-F1
#
_entry.id   AF-A0A2T3JBL0-F1
#
_cell.length_a   1.000
_cell.length_b   1.000
_cell.length_c   1.000
_cell.angle_alpha   90.00
_cell.angle_beta   90.00
_cell.angle_gamma   90.00
#
_symmetry.space_group_name_H-M   'P 1'
#
loop_
_entity.id
_entity.type
_entity.pdbx_description
1 polymer ?
#
loop_
_entity_poly.entity_id
_entity_poly.type
_entity_poly.pdbx_seq_one_letter_code
_entity_poly.pdbx_strand_id
1 'polypeptide(L)'
;MVVFTFDSVDFICSMLLTVNNIEKAAIFYNDGKKLCKVVGFDVVNDDFEVNGMSVEYERQYVLTLLDGSTLKVTLIGDAMVVES
;
A
#
# COMPACT_ATOMS: atom_id res chain seq x y z
N MET A 1 -13.04 0.37 12.55
CA MET A 1 -13.27 -0.17 11.19
C MET A 1 -13.00 0.96 10.23
N VAL A 2 -12.13 0.73 9.24
CA VAL A 2 -11.77 1.70 8.21
C VAL A 2 -12.15 1.11 6.85
N VAL A 3 -12.87 1.89 6.05
CA VAL A 3 -13.23 1.54 4.67
C VAL A 3 -12.67 2.63 3.78
N PHE A 4 -11.98 2.25 2.70
CA PHE A 4 -11.36 3.19 1.79
C PHE A 4 -11.64 2.82 0.33
N THR A 5 -11.53 3.82 -0.53
CA THR A 5 -11.61 3.68 -1.99
C THR A 5 -10.32 4.17 -2.62
N PHE A 6 -10.22 4.07 -3.94
CA PHE A 6 -9.10 4.58 -4.72
C PHE A 6 -8.71 6.03 -4.35
N ASP A 7 -9.69 6.92 -4.18
CA ASP A 7 -9.46 8.36 -3.92
C ASP A 7 -8.75 8.64 -2.58
N SER A 8 -8.71 7.65 -1.69
CA SER A 8 -8.16 7.76 -0.34
C SER A 8 -6.96 6.84 -0.11
N VAL A 9 -6.43 6.24 -1.18
CA VAL A 9 -5.36 5.23 -1.11
C VAL A 9 -4.09 5.79 -0.47
N ASP A 10 -3.69 7.02 -0.78
CA ASP A 10 -2.46 7.66 -0.28
C ASP A 10 -2.47 7.80 1.24
N PHE A 11 -3.62 8.23 1.78
CA PHE A 11 -3.85 8.36 3.21
C PHE A 11 -3.79 7.00 3.89
N ILE A 12 -4.36 5.98 3.26
CA ILE A 12 -4.39 4.63 3.81
C ILE A 12 -3.01 3.98 3.79
N CYS A 13 -2.23 4.14 2.71
CA CYS A 13 -0.84 3.67 2.67
C CYS A 13 -0.01 4.32 3.78
N SER A 14 -0.14 5.64 3.96
CA SER A 14 0.54 6.38 5.03
C SER A 14 0.14 5.88 6.43
N MET A 15 -1.14 5.57 6.63
CA MET A 15 -1.64 4.99 7.86
C MET A 15 -1.11 3.56 8.07
N LEU A 16 -1.09 2.73 7.03
CA LEU A 16 -0.67 1.33 7.08
C LEU A 16 0.81 1.16 7.45
N LEU A 17 1.67 2.11 7.07
CA LEU A 17 3.07 2.16 7.54
C LEU A 17 3.20 2.19 9.07
N THR A 18 2.16 2.65 9.78
CA THR A 18 2.16 2.74 11.26
C THR A 18 1.45 1.56 11.94
N VAL A 19 0.86 0.63 11.18
CA VAL A 19 0.04 -0.46 11.71
C VAL A 19 0.90 -1.73 11.89
N ASN A 20 1.11 -2.12 13.15
CA ASN A 20 1.93 -3.31 13.48
C ASN A 20 1.28 -4.66 13.15
N ASN A 21 -0.06 -4.72 12.98
CA ASN A 21 -0.75 -5.98 12.69
C ASN A 21 -1.99 -5.74 11.83
N ILE A 22 -1.82 -5.93 10.53
CA ILE A 22 -2.84 -5.64 9.52
C ILE A 22 -3.93 -6.71 9.49
N GLU A 23 -3.58 -7.98 9.71
CA GLU A 23 -4.57 -9.06 9.75
C GLU A 23 -5.63 -8.86 10.83
N LYS A 24 -5.23 -8.30 11.98
CA LYS A 24 -6.16 -7.94 13.06
C LYS A 24 -6.87 -6.60 12.84
N ALA A 25 -6.33 -5.75 11.98
CA ALA A 25 -6.96 -4.48 11.65
C ALA A 25 -8.23 -4.70 10.81
N ALA A 26 -9.29 -3.96 11.15
CA ALA A 26 -10.55 -3.99 10.40
C ALA A 26 -10.50 -2.95 9.27
N ILE A 27 -9.62 -3.18 8.29
CA ILE A 27 -9.38 -2.31 7.13
C ILE A 27 -9.92 -2.98 5.87
N PHE A 28 -10.71 -2.26 5.09
CA PHE A 28 -11.38 -2.79 3.90
C PHE A 28 -11.25 -1.85 2.71
N TYR A 29 -10.96 -2.42 1.55
CA TYR A 29 -10.99 -1.74 0.27
C TYR A 29 -12.38 -1.90 -0.38
N ASN A 30 -12.93 -0.80 -0.87
CA ASN A 30 -14.15 -0.77 -1.65
C ASN A 30 -13.83 -0.32 -3.08
N ASP A 31 -13.99 -1.22 -4.05
CA ASP A 31 -13.80 -0.95 -5.48
C ASP A 31 -15.09 -0.43 -6.17
N GLY A 32 -16.13 -0.14 -5.40
CA GLY A 32 -17.46 0.25 -5.87
C GLY A 32 -18.38 -0.92 -6.23
N LYS A 33 -17.86 -2.16 -6.27
CA LYS A 33 -18.64 -3.38 -6.54
C LYS A 33 -18.65 -4.33 -5.36
N LYS A 34 -17.53 -4.45 -4.66
CA LYS A 34 -17.32 -5.32 -3.50
C LYS A 34 -16.50 -4.62 -2.44
N LEU A 35 -16.74 -5.04 -1.21
CA LEU A 35 -15.91 -4.71 -0.06
C LEU A 35 -14.99 -5.90 0.21
N CYS A 36 -13.68 -5.69 0.17
CA CYS A 36 -12.69 -6.73 0.42
C CYS A 36 -11.76 -6.31 1.57
N LYS A 37 -11.49 -7.24 2.50
CA LYS A 37 -10.61 -6.96 3.64
C LYS A 37 -9.16 -6.93 3.19
N VAL A 38 -8.38 -5.97 3.69
CA VAL A 38 -6.91 -5.96 3.55
C VAL A 38 -6.33 -6.93 4.57
N VAL A 39 -5.49 -7.87 4.10
CA VAL A 39 -4.85 -8.90 4.93
C VAL A 39 -3.33 -8.77 4.95
N GLY A 40 -2.74 -8.03 4.01
CA GLY A 40 -1.30 -7.78 3.95
C GLY A 40 -0.99 -6.41 3.39
N PHE A 41 0.20 -5.91 3.72
CA PHE A 41 0.77 -4.67 3.20
C PHE A 41 2.28 -4.82 3.18
N ASP A 42 2.86 -4.64 2.02
CA ASP A 42 4.30 -4.72 1.80
C ASP A 42 4.80 -3.42 1.18
N VAL A 43 5.98 -3.00 1.59
CA VAL A 43 6.71 -1.87 1.01
C VAL A 43 7.81 -2.42 0.13
N VAL A 44 7.84 -1.98 -1.12
CA VAL A 44 8.86 -2.35 -2.10
C VAL A 44 9.82 -1.18 -2.23
N ASN A 45 11.07 -1.42 -1.83
CA ASN A 45 12.16 -0.47 -1.92
C ASN A 45 13.04 -0.81 -3.13
N ASP A 46 13.57 0.23 -3.78
CA ASP A 46 14.71 0.12 -4.68
C ASP A 46 15.98 0.51 -3.92
N ASP A 47 17.04 -0.28 -4.10
CA ASP A 47 18.35 -0.01 -3.51
C ASP A 47 19.27 0.66 -4.53
N PHE A 48 19.88 1.78 -4.13
CA PHE A 48 20.83 2.52 -4.95
C PHE A 48 22.15 2.73 -4.21
N GLU A 49 23.25 2.72 -4.94
CA GLU A 49 24.55 3.15 -4.42
C GLU A 49 24.85 4.59 -4.88
N VAL A 50 24.95 5.51 -3.91
CA VAL A 50 25.28 6.91 -4.17
C VAL A 50 26.55 7.26 -3.41
N ASN A 51 27.64 7.51 -4.14
CA ASN A 51 28.96 7.82 -3.58
C ASN A 51 29.46 6.78 -2.54
N GLY A 52 29.21 5.49 -2.77
CA GLY A 52 29.61 4.41 -1.88
C GLY A 52 28.70 4.20 -0.66
N MET A 53 27.54 4.87 -0.60
CA MET A 53 26.51 4.63 0.42
C MET A 53 25.31 3.94 -0.21
N SER A 54 24.82 2.88 0.43
CA SER A 54 23.55 2.24 0.07
C SER A 54 22.39 3.11 0.56
N VAL A 55 21.48 3.44 -0.34
CA VAL A 55 20.28 4.23 -0.08
C VAL A 55 19.09 3.40 -0.53
N GLU A 56 18.17 3.14 0.40
CA GLU A 56 16.87 2.54 0.08
C GLU A 56 15.89 3.65 -0.29
N TYR A 57 15.11 3.45 -1.35
CA TYR A 57 14.07 4.37 -1.79
C TYR A 57 12.75 3.62 -1.93
N GLU A 58 11.74 4.03 -1.17
CA GLU A 58 10.39 3.47 -1.26
C GLU A 58 9.80 3.75 -2.65
N ARG A 59 9.45 2.70 -3.38
CA ARG A 59 8.96 2.80 -4.76
C ARG A 59 7.50 2.38 -4.90
N GLN A 60 7.05 1.42 -4.11
CA GLN A 60 5.71 0.87 -4.27
C GLN A 60 5.17 0.31 -2.96
N TYR A 61 3.86 0.46 -2.76
CA TYR A 61 3.11 -0.26 -1.74
C TYR A 61 2.26 -1.35 -2.39
N VAL A 62 2.21 -2.52 -1.76
CA VAL A 62 1.41 -3.66 -2.22
C VAL A 62 0.44 -4.05 -1.12
N LEU A 63 -0.86 -3.83 -1.35
CA LEU A 63 -1.92 -4.26 -0.44
C LEU A 63 -2.44 -5.61 -0.92
N THR A 64 -2.40 -6.61 -0.06
CA THR A 64 -3.00 -7.93 -0.32
C THR A 64 -4.42 -7.98 0.24
N LEU A 65 -5.38 -8.34 -0.61
CA LEU A 65 -6.79 -8.47 -0.25
C LEU A 65 -7.13 -9.92 0.11
N LEU A 66 -8.17 -10.12 0.93
CA LEU A 66 -8.60 -11.44 1.42
C LEU A 66 -8.98 -12.41 0.29
N ASP A 67 -9.43 -11.89 -0.85
CA ASP A 67 -9.76 -12.69 -2.03
C ASP A 67 -8.54 -13.08 -2.89
N GLY A 68 -7.33 -12.74 -2.44
CA GLY A 68 -6.07 -12.99 -3.14
C GLY A 68 -5.69 -11.93 -4.18
N SER A 69 -6.54 -10.92 -4.41
CA SER A 69 -6.21 -9.80 -5.29
C SER A 69 -5.21 -8.85 -4.63
N THR A 70 -4.46 -8.09 -5.43
CA THR A 70 -3.47 -7.12 -4.93
C THR A 70 -3.71 -5.75 -5.52
N LEU A 71 -3.63 -4.71 -4.68
CA LEU A 71 -3.53 -3.32 -5.15
C LEU A 71 -2.08 -2.88 -5.07
N LYS A 72 -1.56 -2.39 -6.18
CA LYS A 72 -0.21 -1.83 -6.24
C LYS A 72 -0.32 -0.32 -6.32
N VAL A 73 0.39 0.37 -5.44
CA VAL A 73 0.44 1.83 -5.39
C VAL A 73 1.88 2.22 -5.67
N THR A 74 2.15 2.70 -6.88
CA THR A 74 3.49 3.09 -7.31
C THR A 74 3.72 4.57 -7.02
N LEU A 75 4.87 4.87 -6.40
CA LEU A 75 5.31 6.23 -6.09
C LEU A 75 6.09 6.78 -7.28
N ILE A 76 5.56 7.83 -7.92
CA ILE A 76 6.18 8.53 -9.05
C ILE A 76 6.41 9.99 -8.63
N GLY A 77 7.58 10.27 -8.05
CA GLY A 77 7.84 11.56 -7.40
C GLY A 77 6.90 11.75 -6.22
N ASP A 78 6.14 12.86 -6.21
CA ASP A 78 5.13 13.15 -5.19
C ASP A 78 3.73 12.59 -5.54
N ALA A 79 3.58 11.93 -6.68
CA ALA A 79 2.30 11.37 -7.12
C ALA A 79 2.23 9.86 -6.83
N MET A 80 1.06 9.38 -6.41
CA MET A 80 0.78 7.95 -6.29
C MET A 80 -0.11 7.50 -7.45
N VAL A 81 0.27 6.39 -8.08
CA VAL A 81 -0.50 5.76 -9.16
C VAL A 81 -0.90 4.36 -8.71
N VAL A 82 -2.21 4.08 -8.71
CA VAL A 82 -2.71 2.76 -8.35
C VAL A 82 -2.94 1.91 -9.59
N GLU A 83 -2.42 0.70 -9.55
CA GLU A 83 -2.64 -0.36 -10.53
C GLU A 83 -3.35 -1.53 -9.83
N SER A 84 -4.50 -1.94 -10.38
CA SER A 84 -5.37 -3.01 -9.87
C SER A 84 -5.43 -4.20 -10.80
#